data_AF-A0A344L945-F1
#
_entry.id   AF-A0A344L945-F1
#
_cell.length_a   1.000
_cell.length_b   1.000
_cell.length_c   1.000
_cell.angle_alpha   90.00
_cell.angle_beta   90.00
_cell.angle_gamma   90.00
#
_symmetry.space_group_name_H-M   'P 1'
#
loop_
_entity.id
_entity.type
_entity.pdbx_description
1 polymer ?
#
loop_
_entity_poly.entity_id
_entity_poly.type
_entity_poly.pdbx_seq_one_letter_code
_entity_poly.pdbx_strand_id
1 'polypeptide(L)'
;MAARGRANPLALAVLTLLNERPMHPYEISGTLRERHKEDSIKLNYGSLYSVVDSLHKRELIASRETVREGRRPERTVYEITPAGVAEMHDWLSDLLANPVKEFAQFEAALSLMPTLPPDEVVPLLEARLRSQVQRKREHDAAAETARKHLPRLFMVEDEFRRALLETEIEFTRNLLRELKSGEFDGLRVWARMHELRASGATPEQFEEDLTTEFPEAVTWLNQPEEN
;
A
#
# COMPACT_ATOMS: atom_id res chain seq x y z
N MET A 1 22.36 -1.82 1.31
CA MET A 1 21.68 -0.68 1.96
C MET A 1 21.15 0.22 0.86
N ALA A 2 19.84 0.22 0.60
CA ALA A 2 19.23 1.16 -0.33
C ALA A 2 19.66 2.59 0.07
N ALA A 3 20.23 3.35 -0.87
CA ALA A 3 20.67 4.71 -0.59
C ALA A 3 19.51 5.49 0.04
N ARG A 4 19.72 6.13 1.20
CA ARG A 4 18.70 6.87 1.98
C ARG A 4 17.84 7.85 1.16
N GLY A 5 18.25 8.20 -0.07
CA GLY A 5 17.52 9.03 -1.02
C GLY A 5 16.51 8.33 -1.94
N ARG A 6 16.40 6.99 -1.90
CA ARG A 6 15.51 6.18 -2.79
C ARG A 6 14.21 5.71 -2.12
N ALA A 7 13.79 6.38 -1.04
CA ALA A 7 12.61 5.98 -0.26
C ALA A 7 11.28 6.56 -0.80
N ASN A 8 11.32 7.53 -1.71
CA ASN A 8 10.12 8.25 -2.16
C ASN A 8 9.89 8.10 -3.67
N PRO A 9 9.00 7.21 -4.13
CA PRO A 9 8.69 7.02 -5.55
C PRO A 9 8.26 8.31 -6.27
N LEU A 10 7.77 9.34 -5.56
CA LEU A 10 7.48 10.65 -6.16
C LEU A 10 8.72 11.30 -6.76
N ALA A 11 9.89 11.15 -6.14
CA ALA A 11 11.13 11.69 -6.68
C ALA A 11 11.52 11.01 -8.00
N LEU A 12 11.34 9.68 -8.10
CA LEU A 12 11.54 8.94 -9.34
C LEU A 12 10.55 9.37 -10.43
N ALA A 13 9.28 9.61 -10.07
CA ALA A 13 8.29 10.14 -11.01
C ALA A 13 8.63 11.54 -11.52
N VAL A 14 9.15 12.42 -10.64
CA VAL A 14 9.64 13.75 -11.03
C VAL A 14 10.79 13.64 -12.04
N LEU A 15 11.80 12.81 -11.76
CA LEU A 15 12.90 12.58 -12.69
C LEU A 15 12.39 12.04 -14.03
N THR A 16 11.47 11.07 -14.00
CA THR A 16 10.88 10.49 -15.21
C THR A 16 10.19 11.53 -16.09
N LEU A 17 9.37 12.41 -15.50
CA LEU A 17 8.72 13.49 -16.27
C LEU A 17 9.72 14.52 -16.79
N LEU A 18 10.73 14.89 -15.99
CA LEU A 18 11.76 15.84 -16.41
C LEU A 18 12.68 15.28 -17.50
N ASN A 19 12.79 13.96 -17.61
CA ASN A 19 13.45 13.26 -18.73
C ASN A 19 12.64 13.32 -20.03
N GLU A 20 11.31 13.48 -19.95
CA GLU A 20 10.48 13.71 -21.14
C GLU A 20 10.65 15.14 -21.67
N ARG A 21 10.63 16.13 -20.77
CA ARG A 21 10.86 17.54 -21.07
C ARG A 21 11.06 18.37 -19.80
N PRO A 22 11.69 19.56 -19.88
CA PRO A 22 11.71 20.49 -18.75
C PRO A 22 10.31 20.96 -18.35
N MET A 23 10.06 21.05 -17.03
CA MET A 23 8.76 21.40 -16.45
C MET A 23 8.89 22.23 -15.17
N HIS A 24 7.91 23.10 -14.93
CA HIS A 24 7.69 23.70 -13.62
C HIS A 24 6.98 22.70 -12.67
N PRO A 25 7.22 22.72 -11.34
CA PRO A 25 6.58 21.79 -10.38
C PRO A 25 5.05 21.71 -10.47
N TYR A 26 4.38 22.82 -10.77
CA TYR A 26 2.94 22.82 -11.04
C TYR A 26 2.54 21.94 -12.23
N GLU A 27 3.29 22.01 -13.34
CA GLU A 27 3.03 21.21 -14.53
C GLU A 27 3.32 19.72 -14.27
N ILE A 28 4.36 19.43 -13.48
CA ILE A 28 4.66 18.08 -13.00
C ILE A 28 3.44 17.53 -12.23
N SER A 29 2.91 18.30 -11.27
CA SER A 29 1.73 17.87 -10.50
C SER A 29 0.49 17.67 -11.38
N GLY A 30 0.29 18.52 -12.39
CA GLY A 30 -0.81 18.40 -13.34
C GLY A 30 -0.70 17.14 -14.19
N THR A 31 0.49 16.90 -14.75
CA THR A 31 0.78 15.75 -15.60
C THR A 31 0.65 14.43 -14.83
N LEU A 32 1.10 14.37 -13.58
CA LEU A 32 0.96 13.17 -12.74
C LEU A 32 -0.52 12.82 -12.48
N ARG A 33 -1.36 13.83 -12.22
CA ARG A 33 -2.81 13.65 -12.01
C ARG A 33 -3.54 13.26 -13.29
N GLU A 34 -3.21 13.93 -14.40
CA GLU A 34 -3.79 13.61 -15.72
C GLU A 34 -3.51 12.16 -16.12
N ARG A 35 -2.34 11.62 -15.74
CA ARG A 35 -1.93 10.23 -15.96
C ARG A 35 -2.30 9.28 -14.83
N HIS A 36 -3.15 9.70 -13.88
CA HIS A 36 -3.63 8.92 -12.74
C HIS A 36 -2.52 8.26 -11.91
N LYS A 37 -1.36 8.90 -11.79
CA LYS A 37 -0.22 8.32 -11.06
C LYS A 37 -0.41 8.31 -9.54
N GLU A 38 -1.41 9.01 -9.02
CA GLU A 38 -1.86 8.93 -7.62
C GLU A 38 -2.25 7.52 -7.18
N ASP A 39 -2.65 6.67 -8.12
CA ASP A 39 -3.01 5.28 -7.85
C ASP A 39 -1.81 4.40 -7.50
N SER A 40 -0.61 4.77 -7.97
CA SER A 40 0.63 4.02 -7.78
C SER A 40 1.61 4.73 -6.85
N ILE A 41 1.53 6.07 -6.79
CA ILE A 41 2.47 6.91 -6.07
C ILE A 41 1.69 7.93 -5.26
N LYS A 42 1.94 8.01 -3.96
CA LYS A 42 1.29 9.00 -3.10
C LYS A 42 1.64 10.43 -3.54
N LEU A 43 0.68 11.14 -4.12
CA LEU A 43 0.85 12.52 -4.59
C LEU A 43 0.38 13.53 -3.54
N ASN A 44 1.33 14.09 -2.78
CA ASN A 44 1.06 15.21 -1.88
C ASN A 44 1.69 16.49 -2.45
N TYR A 45 0.88 17.52 -2.73
CA TYR A 45 1.38 18.78 -3.34
C TYR A 45 2.47 19.46 -2.48
N GLY A 46 2.31 19.45 -1.16
CA GLY A 46 3.35 19.95 -0.24
C GLY A 46 4.66 19.15 -0.28
N SER A 47 4.59 17.84 -0.59
CA SER A 47 5.79 17.02 -0.76
C SER A 47 6.46 17.19 -2.12
N LEU A 48 5.74 17.65 -3.15
CA LEU A 48 6.32 17.79 -4.48
C LEU A 48 7.41 18.86 -4.50
N TYR A 49 7.16 20.02 -3.90
CA TYR A 49 8.17 21.09 -3.86
C TYR A 49 9.39 20.71 -3.04
N SER A 50 9.22 20.01 -1.91
CA SER A 50 10.35 19.52 -1.13
C SER A 50 11.13 18.42 -1.85
N VAL A 51 10.45 17.57 -2.62
CA VAL A 51 11.08 16.58 -3.50
C VAL A 51 11.90 17.26 -4.60
N VAL A 52 11.34 18.25 -5.29
CA VAL A 52 12.04 19.03 -6.32
C VAL A 52 13.27 19.73 -5.73
N ASP A 53 13.12 20.42 -4.59
CA ASP A 53 14.23 21.07 -3.90
C ASP A 53 15.32 20.05 -3.48
N SER A 54 14.94 18.88 -3.00
CA SER A 54 15.89 17.81 -2.66
C SER A 54 16.62 17.27 -3.88
N LEU A 55 15.93 17.03 -5.01
CA LEU A 55 16.54 16.59 -6.26
C LEU A 55 17.50 17.64 -6.82
N HIS A 56 17.15 18.92 -6.71
CA HIS A 56 17.98 20.04 -7.14
C HIS A 56 19.25 20.16 -6.29
N LYS A 57 19.12 20.10 -4.95
CA LYS A 57 20.27 20.08 -4.02
C LYS A 57 21.21 18.89 -4.23
N ARG A 58 20.70 17.78 -4.77
CA ARG A 58 21.48 16.59 -5.15
C ARG A 58 22.02 16.67 -6.57
N GLU A 59 21.84 17.79 -7.27
CA GLU A 59 22.29 18.02 -8.65
C GLU A 59 21.73 17.01 -9.67
N LEU A 60 20.62 16.34 -9.34
CA LEU A 60 19.92 15.42 -10.24
C LEU A 60 19.02 16.18 -11.22
N ILE A 61 18.65 17.42 -10.88
CA ILE A 61 17.95 18.35 -11.74
C ILE A 61 18.61 19.72 -11.62
N ALA A 62 18.49 20.55 -12.66
CA ALA A 62 19.01 21.91 -12.69
C ALA A 62 17.90 22.91 -13.07
N SER A 63 18.02 24.16 -12.63
CA SER A 63 17.15 25.25 -13.10
C SER A 63 17.54 25.65 -14.53
N ARG A 64 16.62 25.51 -15.48
CA ARG A 64 16.84 25.86 -16.89
C ARG A 64 16.59 27.34 -17.16
N GLU A 65 15.41 27.82 -16.78
CA GLU A 65 14.98 29.22 -16.97
C GLU A 65 14.06 29.66 -15.82
N THR A 66 14.15 30.95 -15.49
CA THR A 66 13.16 31.62 -14.64
C THR A 66 12.23 32.42 -15.53
N VAL A 67 11.05 31.87 -15.85
CA VAL A 67 10.09 32.55 -16.72
C VAL A 67 9.26 33.52 -15.89
N ARG A 68 9.28 34.81 -16.25
CA ARG A 68 8.46 35.86 -15.63
C ARG A 68 7.28 36.22 -16.53
N GLU A 69 6.13 35.57 -16.31
CA GLU A 69 4.87 35.97 -16.94
C GLU A 69 4.20 37.11 -16.16
N GLY A 70 4.45 38.36 -16.59
CA GLY A 70 3.72 39.54 -16.10
C GLY A 70 3.92 39.84 -14.60
N ARG A 71 2.82 40.06 -13.87
CA ARG A 71 2.79 40.39 -12.42
C ARG A 71 2.81 39.17 -11.48
N ARG A 72 2.96 37.94 -12.01
CA ARG A 72 2.99 36.71 -11.19
C ARG A 72 4.41 36.43 -10.68
N PRO A 73 4.57 35.69 -9.57
CA PRO A 73 5.89 35.26 -9.09
C PRO A 73 6.64 34.46 -10.15
N GLU A 74 7.96 34.56 -10.11
CA GLU A 74 8.89 33.84 -10.98
C GLU A 74 8.61 32.32 -10.98
N ARG A 75 8.54 31.72 -12.16
CA ARG A 75 8.37 30.27 -12.33
C ARG A 75 9.69 29.66 -12.76
N THR A 76 10.35 28.94 -11.86
CA THR A 76 11.56 28.18 -12.18
C THR A 76 11.18 26.87 -12.87
N VAL A 77 11.62 26.72 -14.12
CA VAL A 77 11.52 25.47 -14.87
C VAL A 77 12.76 24.65 -14.58
N TYR A 78 12.56 23.36 -14.26
CA TYR A 78 13.66 22.42 -14.01
C TYR A 78 13.86 21.50 -15.21
N GLU A 79 15.10 21.05 -15.40
CA GLU A 79 15.48 20.00 -16.34
C GLU A 79 16.31 18.92 -15.64
N ILE A 80 16.25 17.68 -16.12
CA ILE A 80 17.04 16.59 -15.57
C ILE A 80 18.51 16.70 -16.01
N THR A 81 19.45 16.41 -15.11
CA THR A 81 20.89 16.38 -15.45
C THR A 81 21.31 14.99 -15.93
N PRO A 82 22.51 14.82 -16.55
CA PRO A 82 23.03 13.50 -16.86
C PRO A 82 23.12 12.56 -15.64
N ALA A 83 23.47 13.11 -14.47
CA ALA A 83 23.47 12.36 -13.22
C ALA A 83 22.05 11.97 -12.78
N GLY A 84 21.07 12.85 -12.98
CA GLY A 84 19.65 12.55 -12.76
C GLY A 84 19.13 11.40 -13.64
N VAL A 85 19.51 11.38 -14.93
CA VAL A 85 19.14 10.30 -15.86
C VAL A 85 19.71 8.96 -15.39
N ALA A 86 20.99 8.92 -15.02
CA ALA A 86 21.63 7.71 -14.50
C ALA A 86 20.93 7.21 -13.22
N GLU A 87 20.70 8.09 -12.24
CA GLU A 87 20.01 7.74 -10.99
C GLU A 87 18.57 7.27 -11.24
N MET A 88 17.85 7.89 -12.18
CA MET A 88 16.50 7.47 -12.56
C MET A 88 16.49 6.04 -13.11
N HIS A 89 17.40 5.71 -14.03
CA HIS A 89 17.50 4.37 -14.59
C HIS A 89 17.92 3.33 -13.55
N ASP A 90 18.93 3.63 -12.74
CA ASP A 90 19.43 2.73 -11.71
C ASP A 90 18.35 2.45 -10.66
N TRP A 91 17.63 3.49 -10.22
CA TRP A 91 16.57 3.34 -9.23
C TRP A 91 15.36 2.59 -9.77
N LEU A 92 14.89 2.91 -10.99
CA LEU A 92 13.78 2.17 -11.60
C LEU A 92 14.15 0.68 -11.79
N SER A 93 15.38 0.41 -12.23
CA SER A 93 15.86 -0.96 -12.40
C SER A 93 15.93 -1.73 -11.08
N ASP A 94 16.38 -1.07 -10.00
CA ASP A 94 16.43 -1.65 -8.66
C ASP A 94 15.03 -2.01 -8.15
N LEU A 95 14.03 -1.12 -8.31
CA LEU A 95 12.64 -1.40 -7.91
C LEU A 95 12.01 -2.55 -8.72
N LEU A 96 12.35 -2.68 -10.00
CA LEU A 96 11.85 -3.77 -10.84
C LEU A 96 12.53 -5.10 -10.53
N ALA A 97 13.82 -5.10 -10.18
CA ALA A 97 14.60 -6.30 -9.96
C ALA A 97 14.52 -6.82 -8.52
N ASN A 98 14.47 -5.93 -7.53
CA ASN A 98 14.61 -6.25 -6.12
C ASN A 98 13.30 -5.94 -5.37
N PRO A 99 12.59 -6.98 -4.88
CA PRO A 99 11.40 -6.77 -4.07
C PRO A 99 11.73 -6.01 -2.77
N VAL A 100 10.87 -5.06 -2.43
CA VAL A 100 10.89 -4.38 -1.14
C VAL A 100 9.72 -4.90 -0.30
N LYS A 101 9.94 -5.14 1.00
CA LYS A 101 8.84 -5.53 1.90
C LYS A 101 7.91 -4.35 2.09
N GLU A 102 6.71 -4.49 1.53
CA GLU A 102 5.58 -3.61 1.79
C GLU A 102 4.83 -4.09 3.05
N PHE A 103 4.36 -3.14 3.86
CA PHE A 103 3.54 -3.42 5.04
C PHE A 103 2.08 -3.10 4.76
N ALA A 104 1.33 -4.08 4.27
CA ALA A 104 -0.08 -3.89 3.95
C ALA A 104 -0.89 -3.63 5.24
N GLN A 105 -1.72 -2.59 5.23
CA GLN A 105 -2.57 -2.27 6.39
C GLN A 105 -3.54 -3.40 6.74
N PHE A 106 -3.97 -4.18 5.75
CA PHE A 106 -4.85 -5.32 5.98
C PHE A 106 -4.12 -6.50 6.63
N GLU A 107 -2.87 -6.78 6.24
CA GLU A 107 -2.01 -7.77 6.91
C GLU A 107 -1.83 -7.40 8.39
N ALA A 108 -1.56 -6.12 8.69
CA ALA A 108 -1.47 -5.62 10.06
C ALA A 108 -2.81 -5.74 10.83
N ALA A 109 -3.94 -5.48 10.16
CA ALA A 109 -5.26 -5.66 10.77
C ALA A 109 -5.53 -7.14 11.09
N LEU A 110 -5.15 -8.07 10.20
CA LEU A 110 -5.29 -9.51 10.42
C LEU A 110 -4.40 -10.00 11.57
N SER A 111 -3.17 -9.51 11.67
CA SER A 111 -2.27 -9.90 12.78
C SER A 111 -2.77 -9.43 14.15
N LEU A 112 -3.59 -8.38 14.19
CA LEU A 112 -4.15 -7.81 15.42
C LEU A 112 -5.64 -8.14 15.61
N MET A 113 -6.24 -8.84 14.64
CA MET A 113 -7.65 -9.22 14.58
C MET A 113 -8.16 -9.95 15.84
N PRO A 114 -7.39 -10.83 16.52
CA PRO A 114 -7.86 -11.49 17.74
C PRO A 114 -8.25 -10.55 18.88
N THR A 115 -7.88 -9.27 18.80
CA THR A 115 -8.29 -8.21 19.74
C THR A 115 -9.79 -7.92 19.69
N LEU A 116 -10.47 -8.24 18.58
CA LEU A 116 -11.92 -8.15 18.45
C LEU A 116 -12.55 -9.54 18.64
N PRO A 117 -13.80 -9.66 19.09
CA PRO A 117 -14.48 -10.95 19.13
C PRO A 117 -14.89 -11.41 17.72
N PRO A 118 -15.01 -12.72 17.47
CA PRO A 118 -15.27 -13.24 16.12
C PRO A 118 -16.57 -12.71 15.48
N ASP A 119 -17.60 -12.51 16.28
CA ASP A 119 -18.91 -12.00 15.87
C ASP A 119 -18.88 -10.51 15.43
N GLU A 120 -17.89 -9.73 15.88
CA GLU A 120 -17.60 -8.40 15.36
C GLU A 120 -16.71 -8.44 14.11
N VAL A 121 -15.75 -9.38 14.04
CA VAL A 121 -14.84 -9.49 12.90
C VAL A 121 -15.56 -9.91 11.62
N VAL A 122 -16.46 -10.88 11.69
CA VAL A 122 -17.20 -11.40 10.54
C VAL A 122 -17.91 -10.27 9.76
N PRO A 123 -18.76 -9.42 10.35
CA PRO A 123 -19.44 -8.35 9.61
C PRO A 123 -18.47 -7.29 9.05
N LEU A 124 -17.33 -7.03 9.70
CA LEU A 124 -16.29 -6.12 9.20
C LEU A 124 -15.62 -6.68 7.93
N LEU A 125 -15.25 -7.96 7.93
CA LEU A 125 -14.70 -8.65 6.77
C LEU A 125 -15.72 -8.74 5.63
N GLU A 126 -17.01 -8.96 5.93
CA GLU A 126 -18.06 -8.94 4.91
C GLU A 126 -18.21 -7.56 4.26
N ALA A 127 -18.19 -6.49 5.05
CA ALA A 127 -18.24 -5.12 4.55
C ALA A 127 -17.05 -4.81 3.64
N ARG A 128 -15.85 -5.23 4.06
CA ARG A 128 -14.63 -5.15 3.25
C ARG A 128 -14.79 -5.90 1.92
N LEU A 129 -15.22 -7.16 1.96
CA LEU A 129 -15.40 -8.00 0.77
C LEU A 129 -16.39 -7.37 -0.22
N ARG A 130 -17.52 -6.84 0.26
CA ARG A 130 -18.48 -6.12 -0.59
C ARG A 130 -17.83 -4.92 -1.29
N SER A 131 -17.07 -4.10 -0.55
CA SER A 131 -16.37 -2.94 -1.10
C SER A 131 -15.33 -3.35 -2.14
N GLN A 132 -14.52 -4.37 -1.86
CA GLN A 132 -13.49 -4.85 -2.79
C GLN A 132 -14.10 -5.40 -4.08
N VAL A 133 -15.17 -6.21 -3.99
CA VAL A 133 -15.87 -6.75 -5.16
C VAL A 133 -16.45 -5.63 -6.02
N GLN A 134 -17.00 -4.58 -5.40
CA GLN A 134 -17.49 -3.41 -6.13
C GLN A 134 -16.36 -2.67 -6.84
N ARG A 135 -15.26 -2.37 -6.13
CA ARG A 135 -14.07 -1.74 -6.71
C ARG A 135 -13.50 -2.55 -7.86
N LYS A 136 -13.44 -3.88 -7.74
CA LYS A 136 -12.98 -4.75 -8.81
C LYS A 136 -13.82 -4.59 -10.08
N ARG A 137 -15.15 -4.53 -9.95
CA ARG A 137 -16.05 -4.35 -11.10
C ARG A 137 -15.82 -3.00 -11.79
N GLU A 138 -15.61 -1.94 -11.01
CA GLU A 138 -15.30 -0.61 -11.52
C GLU A 138 -13.96 -0.59 -12.29
N HIS A 139 -12.92 -1.21 -11.71
CA HIS A 139 -11.62 -1.37 -12.37
C HIS A 139 -11.72 -2.19 -13.65
N ASP A 140 -12.41 -3.34 -13.63
CA ASP A 140 -12.56 -4.21 -14.80
C ASP A 140 -13.25 -3.46 -15.96
N ALA A 141 -14.28 -2.65 -15.68
CA ALA A 141 -14.98 -1.85 -16.68
C ALA A 141 -14.10 -0.72 -17.26
N ALA A 142 -13.32 -0.05 -16.42
CA ALA A 142 -12.39 0.99 -16.86
C ALA A 142 -11.24 0.41 -17.71
N ALA A 143 -10.67 -0.72 -17.29
CA ALA A 143 -9.59 -1.40 -17.99
C ALA A 143 -10.03 -1.88 -19.39
N GLU A 144 -11.24 -2.41 -19.53
CA GLU A 144 -11.78 -2.83 -20.84
C GLU A 144 -11.90 -1.66 -21.82
N THR A 145 -12.25 -0.48 -21.32
CA THR A 145 -12.31 0.74 -22.15
C THR A 145 -10.90 1.20 -22.53
N ALA A 146 -9.96 1.22 -21.58
CA ALA A 146 -8.59 1.63 -21.80
C ALA A 146 -7.85 0.74 -22.82
N ARG A 147 -8.07 -0.59 -22.79
CA ARG A 147 -7.46 -1.56 -23.72
C ARG A 147 -7.75 -1.30 -25.19
N LYS A 148 -8.82 -0.56 -25.51
CA LYS A 148 -9.18 -0.19 -26.88
C LYS A 148 -8.33 0.95 -27.44
N HIS A 149 -7.68 1.73 -26.57
CA HIS A 149 -7.05 2.99 -26.93
C HIS A 149 -5.59 3.12 -26.44
N LEU A 150 -5.16 2.29 -25.49
CA LEU A 150 -3.83 2.34 -24.90
C LEU A 150 -3.06 1.04 -25.13
N PRO A 151 -1.78 1.11 -25.54
CA PRO A 151 -0.87 -0.03 -25.50
C PRO A 151 -0.78 -0.63 -24.09
N ARG A 152 -0.60 -1.95 -24.02
CA ARG A 152 -0.44 -2.71 -22.75
C ARG A 152 0.62 -2.12 -21.81
N LEU A 153 1.70 -1.57 -22.36
CA LEU A 153 2.77 -0.94 -21.60
C LEU A 153 2.26 0.10 -20.58
N PHE A 154 1.20 0.83 -20.91
CA PHE A 154 0.61 1.86 -20.05
C PHE A 154 -0.51 1.33 -19.14
N MET A 155 -0.67 0.01 -19.07
CA MET A 155 -1.69 -0.68 -18.26
C MET A 155 -1.08 -1.76 -17.34
N VAL A 156 0.23 -1.99 -17.38
CA VAL A 156 0.88 -3.06 -16.61
C VAL A 156 0.68 -2.87 -15.10
N GLU A 157 0.68 -1.63 -14.62
CA GLU A 157 0.40 -1.31 -13.22
C GLU A 157 -1.06 -1.60 -12.82
N ASP A 158 -2.00 -1.48 -13.75
CA ASP A 158 -3.40 -1.83 -13.52
C ASP A 158 -3.58 -3.35 -13.47
N GLU A 159 -2.92 -4.10 -14.36
CA GLU A 159 -2.87 -5.58 -14.31
C GLU A 159 -2.36 -6.07 -12.95
N PHE A 160 -1.28 -5.47 -12.43
CA PHE A 160 -0.73 -5.80 -11.11
C PHE A 160 -1.72 -5.50 -9.97
N ARG A 161 -2.31 -4.29 -9.94
CA ARG A 161 -3.31 -3.93 -8.92
C ARG A 161 -4.51 -4.86 -8.93
N ARG A 162 -4.98 -5.24 -10.11
CA ARG A 162 -6.10 -6.17 -10.30
C ARG A 162 -5.77 -7.56 -9.74
N ALA A 163 -4.57 -8.08 -10.02
CA ALA A 163 -4.13 -9.38 -9.52
C ALA A 163 -4.06 -9.40 -7.98
N LEU A 164 -3.54 -8.33 -7.37
CA LEU A 164 -3.53 -8.19 -5.90
C LEU A 164 -4.95 -8.14 -5.32
N LEU A 165 -5.84 -7.34 -5.93
CA LEU A 165 -7.22 -7.23 -5.47
C LEU A 165 -7.99 -8.56 -5.60
N GLU A 166 -7.78 -9.31 -6.68
CA GLU A 166 -8.36 -10.65 -6.85
C GLU A 166 -7.90 -11.61 -5.76
N THR A 167 -6.60 -11.63 -5.48
CA THR A 167 -6.01 -12.48 -4.43
C THR A 167 -6.57 -12.11 -3.05
N GLU A 168 -6.64 -10.82 -2.72
CA GLU A 168 -7.15 -10.37 -1.42
C GLU A 168 -8.66 -10.66 -1.25
N ILE A 169 -9.44 -10.54 -2.32
CA ILE A 169 -10.86 -10.92 -2.35
C ILE A 169 -11.04 -12.41 -2.10
N GLU A 170 -10.25 -13.25 -2.76
CA GLU A 170 -10.30 -14.70 -2.59
C GLU A 170 -9.93 -15.11 -1.17
N PHE A 171 -8.82 -14.57 -0.66
CA PHE A 171 -8.39 -14.79 0.72
C PHE A 171 -9.49 -14.39 1.72
N THR A 172 -10.03 -13.18 1.59
CA THR A 172 -11.08 -12.67 2.50
C THR A 172 -12.34 -13.54 2.44
N ARG A 173 -12.73 -14.00 1.25
CA ARG A 173 -13.88 -14.90 1.07
C ARG A 173 -13.65 -16.25 1.75
N ASN A 174 -12.45 -16.82 1.62
CA ASN A 174 -12.11 -18.11 2.21
C ASN A 174 -12.07 -18.02 3.74
N LEU A 175 -11.43 -16.98 4.29
CA LEU A 175 -11.41 -16.72 5.72
C LEU A 175 -12.84 -16.54 6.28
N LEU A 176 -13.68 -15.74 5.60
CA LEU A 176 -15.08 -15.57 6.00
C LEU A 176 -15.86 -16.89 5.98
N ARG A 177 -15.64 -17.75 4.98
CA ARG A 177 -16.27 -19.06 4.91
C ARG A 177 -15.92 -19.89 6.14
N GLU A 178 -14.64 -19.99 6.48
CA GLU A 178 -14.13 -20.77 7.62
C GLU A 178 -14.65 -20.24 8.96
N LEU A 179 -14.65 -18.91 9.14
CA LEU A 179 -15.19 -18.28 10.35
C LEU A 179 -16.69 -18.53 10.52
N LYS A 180 -17.45 -18.50 9.43
CA LYS A 180 -18.92 -18.69 9.46
C LYS A 180 -19.33 -20.16 9.53
N SER A 181 -18.54 -21.08 8.97
CA SER A 181 -18.79 -22.53 9.07
C SER A 181 -18.33 -23.11 10.41
N GLY A 182 -17.45 -22.41 11.12
CA GLY A 182 -16.80 -22.90 12.34
C GLY A 182 -15.60 -23.81 12.06
N GLU A 183 -15.16 -23.91 10.80
CA GLU A 183 -13.98 -24.68 10.39
C GLU A 183 -12.66 -23.96 10.71
N PHE A 184 -12.71 -22.66 11.03
CA PHE A 184 -11.52 -21.90 11.39
C PHE A 184 -10.89 -22.45 12.68
N ASP A 185 -9.65 -22.92 12.57
CA ASP A 185 -8.90 -23.44 13.71
C ASP A 185 -8.67 -22.34 14.76
N GLY A 186 -8.92 -22.68 16.02
CA GLY A 186 -8.86 -21.72 17.12
C GLY A 186 -10.07 -20.78 17.26
N LEU A 187 -11.13 -20.91 16.46
CA LEU A 187 -12.32 -20.04 16.57
C LEU A 187 -12.99 -20.14 17.95
N ARG A 188 -13.13 -21.35 18.48
CA ARG A 188 -13.81 -21.60 19.76
C ARG A 188 -13.03 -21.02 20.93
N VAL A 189 -11.71 -21.25 20.98
CA VAL A 189 -10.85 -20.67 22.02
C VAL A 189 -10.83 -19.14 21.90
N TRP A 190 -10.83 -18.60 20.68
CA TRP A 190 -10.93 -17.15 20.45
C TRP A 190 -12.24 -16.55 20.98
N ALA A 191 -13.38 -17.15 20.69
CA ALA A 191 -14.67 -16.71 21.26
C ALA A 191 -14.65 -16.77 22.80
N ARG A 192 -14.17 -17.88 23.38
CA ARG A 192 -14.10 -18.05 24.84
C ARG A 192 -13.21 -17.02 25.52
N MET A 193 -12.05 -16.69 24.92
CA MET A 193 -11.16 -15.64 25.43
C MET A 193 -11.89 -14.30 25.59
N HIS A 194 -12.80 -13.96 24.67
CA HIS A 194 -13.58 -12.72 24.77
C HIS A 194 -14.70 -12.80 25.80
N GLU A 195 -15.38 -13.95 25.91
CA GLU A 195 -16.39 -14.18 26.95
C GLU A 195 -15.81 -14.03 28.36
N LEU A 196 -14.64 -14.62 28.62
CA LEU A 196 -13.96 -14.54 29.92
C LEU A 196 -13.51 -13.12 30.26
N ARG A 197 -13.00 -12.38 29.27
CA ARG A 197 -12.65 -10.96 29.45
C ARG A 197 -13.88 -10.12 29.76
N ALA A 198 -14.99 -10.36 29.05
CA ALA A 198 -16.24 -9.64 29.25
C ALA A 198 -16.90 -9.95 30.60
N SER A 199 -16.73 -11.16 31.15
CA SER A 199 -17.21 -11.52 32.48
C SER A 199 -16.35 -10.98 33.63
N GLY A 200 -15.20 -10.36 33.32
CA GLY A 200 -14.26 -9.86 34.32
C GLY A 200 -13.50 -10.98 35.04
N ALA A 201 -13.27 -12.12 34.37
CA ALA A 201 -12.49 -13.21 34.92
C ALA A 201 -11.09 -12.72 35.34
N THR A 202 -10.60 -13.20 36.50
CA THR A 202 -9.21 -12.92 36.91
C THR A 202 -8.22 -13.64 35.98
N PRO A 203 -6.95 -13.22 35.92
CA PRO A 203 -5.94 -13.92 35.13
C PRO A 203 -5.85 -15.41 35.45
N GLU A 204 -6.01 -15.81 36.71
CA GLU A 204 -5.98 -17.21 37.14
C GLU A 204 -7.18 -17.99 36.61
N GLN A 205 -8.39 -17.41 36.69
CA GLN A 205 -9.60 -18.01 36.13
C GLN A 205 -9.51 -18.14 34.60
N PHE A 206 -8.93 -17.13 33.94
CA PHE A 206 -8.73 -17.14 32.50
C PHE A 206 -7.81 -18.29 32.07
N GLU A 207 -6.69 -18.50 32.77
CA GLU A 207 -5.76 -19.59 32.48
C GLU A 207 -6.37 -20.97 32.80
N GLU A 208 -7.05 -21.11 33.94
CA GLU A 208 -7.70 -22.37 34.36
C GLU A 208 -8.81 -22.79 33.38
N ASP A 209 -9.71 -21.88 33.01
CA ASP A 209 -10.82 -22.16 32.11
C ASP A 209 -10.32 -22.53 30.71
N LEU A 210 -9.34 -21.80 30.16
CA LEU A 210 -8.79 -22.10 28.84
C LEU A 210 -8.01 -23.42 28.81
N THR A 211 -7.24 -23.72 29.87
CA THR A 211 -6.50 -24.99 29.95
C THR A 211 -7.44 -26.19 30.07
N THR A 212 -8.55 -26.02 30.78
CA THR A 212 -9.54 -27.08 31.00
C THR A 212 -10.39 -27.32 29.76
N GLU A 213 -10.85 -26.25 29.09
CA GLU A 213 -11.74 -26.34 27.94
C GLU A 213 -11.02 -26.59 26.61
N PHE A 214 -9.76 -26.13 26.49
CA PHE A 214 -8.95 -26.19 25.27
C PHE A 214 -7.49 -26.61 25.57
N PRO A 215 -7.25 -27.83 26.08
CA PRO A 215 -5.91 -28.27 26.50
C PRO A 215 -4.88 -28.27 25.36
N GLU A 216 -5.31 -28.53 24.12
CA GLU A 216 -4.49 -28.45 22.90
C GLU A 216 -4.11 -27.02 22.51
N ALA A 217 -4.90 -26.01 22.92
CA ALA A 217 -4.60 -24.61 22.66
C ALA A 217 -3.62 -24.02 23.69
N VAL A 218 -3.61 -24.53 24.92
CA VAL A 218 -2.64 -24.03 25.91
C VAL A 218 -1.22 -24.55 25.67
N THR A 219 -1.08 -25.61 24.87
CA THR A 219 0.22 -26.17 24.51
C THR A 219 1.08 -25.22 23.66
N TRP A 220 0.48 -24.28 22.91
CA TRP A 220 1.21 -23.23 22.16
C TRP A 220 1.47 -21.95 22.97
N LEU A 221 0.68 -21.67 24.01
CA LEU A 221 0.90 -20.53 24.92
C LEU A 221 2.13 -20.73 25.82
N ASN A 222 2.47 -21.98 26.12
CA ASN A 222 3.51 -22.36 27.07
C ASN A 222 4.78 -22.92 26.42
N GLN A 223 4.95 -22.80 25.09
CA GLN A 223 6.24 -23.16 24.48
C GLN A 223 7.25 -22.05 24.78
N PRO A 224 8.42 -22.37 25.37
CA PRO A 224 9.50 -21.39 25.47
C PRO A 224 9.86 -20.96 24.05
N GLU A 225 9.99 -19.65 23.82
CA GLU A 225 10.53 -19.11 22.58
C GLU A 225 11.92 -19.74 22.36
N GLU A 226 12.01 -20.75 21.49
CA GLU A 226 13.30 -21.21 20.99
C GLU A 226 13.84 -20.10 20.07
N ASN A 227 14.79 -19.35 20.62
CA ASN A 227 15.60 -18.29 19.97
C ASN A 227 16.15 -18.69 18.60
#